data_AF-A0A0Q5K731-F1
#
_entry.id   AF-A0A0Q5K731-F1
#
_cell.length_a   1.000
_cell.length_b   1.000
_cell.length_c   1.000
_cell.angle_alpha   90.00
_cell.angle_beta   90.00
_cell.angle_gamma   90.00
#
_symmetry.space_group_name_H-M   'P 1'
#
loop_
_entity.id
_entity.type
_entity.pdbx_description
1 polymer ?
#
loop_
_entity_poly.entity_id
_entity_poly.type
_entity_poly.pdbx_seq_one_letter_code
_entity_poly.pdbx_strand_id
1 'polypeptide(L)'
;MKRISIVVLAAALPLLIAGCTPTASGGPSTADPAASTAPSPSGMDQMLPPTTVAPDDLEGTDVRVIRGTSLVLAVPEGSEAEWRGTTADVAVAEFSAGGPSEGAVFRPGFIVREVGTTAATVTGPDGATVSFTITVSEY
;
A
#
# COMPACT_ATOMS: atom_id res chain seq x y z
N MET A 1 -20.41 40.76 16.48
CA MET A 1 -21.09 39.93 17.51
C MET A 1 -20.72 38.49 17.19
N LYS A 2 -19.91 37.74 17.93
CA LYS A 2 -20.14 37.23 19.29
C LYS A 2 -18.79 36.72 19.83
N ARG A 3 -18.52 37.04 21.10
CA ARG A 3 -17.37 36.56 21.90
C ARG A 3 -17.56 35.06 22.22
N ILE A 4 -16.47 34.37 22.57
CA ILE A 4 -16.32 33.27 23.59
C ILE A 4 -14.96 32.61 23.27
N SER A 5 -13.88 33.00 23.95
CA SER A 5 -13.39 32.55 25.28
C SER A 5 -12.75 31.17 25.28
N ILE A 6 -11.43 31.21 25.50
CA ILE A 6 -10.44 30.15 25.75
C ILE A 6 -10.67 29.48 27.12
N VAL A 7 -10.07 28.30 27.34
CA VAL A 7 -9.47 27.73 28.60
C VAL A 7 -9.78 26.21 28.68
N VAL A 8 -8.91 25.23 29.01
CA VAL A 8 -7.50 25.11 29.40
C VAL A 8 -7.11 23.60 29.40
N LEU A 9 -5.86 23.32 29.03
CA LEU A 9 -4.87 22.36 29.59
C LEU A 9 -5.34 21.13 30.42
N ALA A 10 -4.79 19.96 30.11
CA ALA A 10 -4.10 19.10 31.09
C ALA A 10 -3.27 17.99 30.41
N ALA A 11 -1.95 18.09 30.57
CA ALA A 11 -0.96 17.08 30.24
C ALA A 11 -0.80 16.06 31.38
N ALA A 12 -0.46 14.81 31.06
CA ALA A 12 0.65 14.06 31.69
C ALA A 12 0.63 12.57 31.27
N LEU A 13 1.70 12.14 30.59
CA LEU A 13 2.12 10.74 30.45
C LEU A 13 2.67 10.20 31.79
N PRO A 14 2.70 8.87 31.96
CA PRO A 14 4.00 8.23 32.19
C PRO A 14 4.26 6.99 31.31
N LEU A 15 5.39 7.02 30.61
CA LEU A 15 6.12 5.87 30.08
C LEU A 15 6.71 5.06 31.24
N LEU A 16 6.57 3.74 31.22
CA LEU A 16 7.48 2.82 31.92
C LEU A 16 7.89 1.69 30.96
N ILE A 17 9.11 1.82 30.46
CA ILE A 17 9.86 0.81 29.70
C ILE A 17 10.98 0.32 30.61
N ALA A 18 10.99 -0.98 30.92
CA ALA A 18 12.14 -1.65 31.52
C ALA A 18 12.43 -2.89 30.68
N GLY A 19 13.57 -2.85 29.99
CA GLY A 19 13.97 -3.80 28.96
C GLY A 19 14.55 -5.10 29.50
N CYS A 20 14.33 -6.15 28.72
CA CYS A 20 14.97 -7.45 28.84
C CYS A 20 16.40 -7.39 28.24
N THR A 21 17.38 -7.92 28.95
CA THR A 21 18.75 -8.14 28.45
C THR A 21 18.88 -9.58 27.93
N PRO A 22 19.17 -9.81 26.63
CA PRO A 22 19.71 -11.09 26.20
C PRO A 22 21.24 -11.07 26.29
N THR A 23 21.76 -12.04 27.04
CA THR A 23 23.18 -12.40 27.12
C THR A 23 23.69 -12.86 25.75
N ALA A 24 24.80 -12.28 25.28
CA ALA A 24 25.50 -12.75 24.08
C ALA A 24 26.50 -13.84 24.49
N SER A 25 26.36 -15.05 23.93
CA SER A 25 27.28 -16.16 24.16
C SER A 25 27.61 -16.85 22.85
N GLY A 26 28.92 -16.88 22.53
CA GLY A 26 29.61 -17.82 21.61
C GLY A 26 29.19 -17.74 20.14
N GLY A 27 30.06 -17.61 19.15
CA GLY A 27 31.40 -18.13 18.95
C GLY A 27 31.50 -18.48 17.45
N PRO A 28 32.67 -18.34 16.80
CA PRO A 28 32.77 -18.38 15.35
C PRO A 28 32.66 -19.81 14.83
N SER A 29 31.76 -20.05 13.87
CA SER A 29 31.75 -21.29 13.08
C SER A 29 32.05 -20.96 11.64
N THR A 30 33.30 -21.24 11.29
CA THR A 30 33.84 -21.43 9.95
C THR A 30 32.93 -22.31 9.10
N ALA A 31 32.52 -21.82 7.94
CA ALA A 31 32.23 -22.64 6.77
C ALA A 31 32.45 -21.80 5.49
N ASP A 32 33.35 -22.29 4.67
CA ASP A 32 33.75 -21.84 3.32
C ASP A 32 33.56 -23.08 2.41
N PRO A 33 33.50 -23.03 1.07
CA PRO A 33 32.85 -22.12 0.13
C PRO A 33 31.73 -22.83 -0.68
N ALA A 34 31.15 -22.09 -1.62
CA ALA A 34 30.58 -22.56 -2.90
C ALA A 34 29.17 -23.19 -2.92
N ALA A 35 28.21 -22.36 -3.30
CA ALA A 35 27.26 -22.71 -4.35
C ALA A 35 26.69 -21.42 -4.96
N SER A 36 27.19 -21.04 -6.14
CA SER A 36 26.53 -20.07 -7.02
C SER A 36 25.16 -20.61 -7.39
N THR A 37 24.13 -20.15 -6.70
CA THR A 37 22.75 -20.34 -7.11
C THR A 37 22.32 -19.02 -7.73
N ALA A 38 22.13 -19.02 -9.04
CA ALA A 38 21.49 -17.90 -9.71
C ALA A 38 20.14 -17.61 -9.02
N PRO A 39 19.81 -16.35 -8.68
CA PRO A 39 18.49 -16.05 -8.17
C PRO A 39 17.48 -16.36 -9.29
N SER A 40 16.74 -17.45 -9.13
CA SER A 40 15.46 -17.59 -9.83
C SER A 40 14.57 -16.48 -9.27
N PRO A 41 13.93 -15.63 -10.09
CA PRO A 41 12.92 -14.74 -9.57
C PRO A 41 11.78 -15.62 -9.07
N SER A 42 11.75 -15.85 -7.76
CA SER A 42 10.57 -16.34 -7.08
C SER A 42 9.54 -15.25 -7.22
N GLY A 43 8.77 -15.30 -8.31
CA GLY A 43 7.46 -14.66 -8.40
C GLY A 43 6.59 -15.32 -7.32
N MET A 44 6.80 -14.88 -6.09
CA MET A 44 5.93 -15.16 -4.98
C MET A 44 4.54 -14.68 -5.41
N ASP A 45 3.64 -15.63 -5.65
CA ASP A 45 2.17 -15.46 -5.67
C ASP A 45 1.75 -14.89 -4.31
N GLN A 46 2.16 -13.64 -4.04
CA GLN A 46 1.85 -12.95 -2.82
C GLN A 46 0.40 -12.51 -2.97
N MET A 47 -0.49 -13.38 -2.52
CA MET A 47 -1.89 -13.06 -2.32
C MET A 47 -1.94 -12.02 -1.20
N LEU A 48 -1.77 -10.75 -1.57
CA LEU A 48 -1.89 -9.62 -0.66
C LEU A 48 -3.34 -9.60 -0.15
N PRO A 49 -3.58 -9.64 1.17
CA PRO A 49 -4.94 -9.53 1.69
C PRO A 49 -5.57 -8.20 1.23
N PRO A 50 -6.90 -8.16 0.99
CA PRO A 50 -7.59 -6.95 0.54
C PRO A 50 -7.41 -5.80 1.55
N THR A 51 -7.31 -4.53 1.18
CA THR A 51 -7.35 -3.89 -0.15
C THR A 51 -6.78 -2.47 0.02
N THR A 52 -5.68 -2.32 0.77
CA THR A 52 -5.01 -1.03 0.94
C THR A 52 -3.51 -1.24 0.89
N VAL A 53 -2.87 -0.71 -0.15
CA VAL A 53 -1.45 -0.97 -0.47
C VAL A 53 -0.72 0.32 -0.74
N ALA A 54 0.54 0.44 -0.33
CA ALA A 54 1.33 1.59 -0.71
C ALA A 54 1.66 1.53 -2.21
N PRO A 55 1.66 2.65 -2.93
CA PRO A 55 2.05 2.67 -4.35
C PRO A 55 3.43 2.06 -4.59
N ASP A 56 4.40 2.28 -3.71
CA ASP A 56 5.76 1.74 -3.86
C ASP A 56 5.82 0.20 -3.77
N ASP A 57 4.86 -0.42 -3.08
CA ASP A 57 4.79 -1.88 -2.94
C ASP A 57 4.20 -2.56 -4.19
N LEU A 58 3.71 -1.77 -5.16
CA LEU A 58 3.05 -2.30 -6.35
C LEU A 58 4.02 -2.61 -7.49
N GLU A 59 5.20 -1.98 -7.54
CA GLU A 59 6.07 -2.05 -8.72
C GLU A 59 6.41 -3.49 -9.10
N GLY A 60 6.04 -3.85 -10.34
CA GLY A 60 6.28 -5.18 -10.91
C GLY A 60 5.48 -6.32 -10.26
N THR A 61 4.52 -6.02 -9.38
CA THR A 61 3.71 -7.04 -8.70
C THR A 61 2.46 -7.43 -9.50
N ASP A 62 1.94 -8.63 -9.23
CA ASP A 62 0.60 -9.05 -9.62
C ASP A 62 -0.32 -9.02 -8.38
N VAL A 63 -1.19 -8.03 -8.34
CA VAL A 63 -2.13 -7.83 -7.24
C VAL A 63 -3.41 -8.58 -7.52
N ARG A 64 -3.71 -9.54 -6.67
CA ARG A 64 -4.96 -10.29 -6.70
C ARG A 64 -6.05 -9.56 -5.94
N VAL A 65 -7.18 -9.31 -6.60
CA VAL A 65 -8.33 -8.60 -6.04
C VAL A 65 -9.60 -9.40 -6.29
N ILE A 66 -10.46 -9.50 -5.29
CA ILE A 66 -11.74 -10.21 -5.41
C ILE A 66 -12.77 -9.30 -6.09
N ARG A 67 -13.55 -9.83 -7.04
CA ARG A 67 -14.63 -9.12 -7.71
C ARG A 67 -15.60 -8.52 -6.68
N GLY A 68 -16.02 -7.28 -6.90
CA GLY A 68 -16.89 -6.55 -5.97
C GLY A 68 -16.15 -5.86 -4.82
N THR A 69 -14.82 -5.98 -4.77
CA THR A 69 -13.95 -5.16 -3.91
C THR A 69 -13.19 -4.12 -4.74
N SER A 70 -12.35 -3.32 -4.09
CA SER A 70 -11.56 -2.27 -4.74
C SER A 70 -10.16 -2.24 -4.17
N LEU A 71 -9.13 -2.13 -5.02
CA LEU A 71 -7.77 -1.87 -4.56
C LEU A 71 -7.63 -0.41 -4.13
N VAL A 72 -7.52 -0.13 -2.84
CA VAL A 72 -7.30 1.23 -2.32
C VAL A 72 -5.80 1.49 -2.19
N LEU A 73 -5.38 2.71 -2.46
CA LEU A 73 -3.99 3.12 -2.35
C LEU A 73 -3.71 3.83 -1.03
N ALA A 74 -2.59 3.48 -0.41
CA ALA A 74 -2.10 4.07 0.81
C ALA A 74 -1.27 5.33 0.55
N VAL A 75 -1.95 6.41 0.20
CA VAL A 75 -1.32 7.69 -0.10
C VAL A 75 -1.25 8.65 1.10
N PRO A 76 -0.29 9.58 1.16
CA PRO A 76 -0.23 10.60 2.20
C PRO A 76 -1.52 11.42 2.32
N GLU A 77 -1.91 11.77 3.54
CA GLU A 77 -3.09 12.61 3.79
C GLU A 77 -2.96 13.97 3.10
N GLY A 78 -4.03 14.42 2.47
CA GLY A 78 -4.09 15.68 1.72
C GLY A 78 -3.58 15.58 0.28
N SER A 79 -2.96 14.46 -0.12
CA SER A 79 -2.52 14.24 -1.50
C SER A 79 -3.52 13.46 -2.36
N GLU A 80 -4.65 13.01 -1.80
CA GLU A 80 -5.52 11.98 -2.39
C GLU A 80 -6.02 12.35 -3.81
N ALA A 81 -6.28 13.64 -4.04
CA ALA A 81 -6.78 14.16 -5.31
C ALA A 81 -5.69 14.34 -6.38
N GLU A 82 -4.41 14.21 -6.03
CA GLU A 82 -3.27 14.48 -6.90
C GLU A 82 -2.80 13.21 -7.65
N TRP A 83 -3.14 12.04 -7.13
CA TRP A 83 -2.80 10.75 -7.72
C TRP A 83 -3.60 10.46 -8.99
N ARG A 84 -2.93 9.89 -9.98
CA ARG A 84 -3.53 9.45 -11.25
C ARG A 84 -3.25 7.98 -11.45
N GLY A 85 -4.10 7.30 -12.20
CA GLY A 85 -3.87 5.93 -12.58
C GLY A 85 -4.62 5.56 -13.85
N THR A 86 -4.14 4.50 -14.48
CA THR A 86 -4.70 3.96 -15.72
C THR A 86 -4.69 2.44 -15.68
N THR A 87 -5.56 1.84 -16.47
CA THR A 87 -5.54 0.40 -16.75
C THR A 87 -5.56 0.19 -18.26
N ALA A 88 -4.94 -0.91 -18.72
CA ALA A 88 -4.98 -1.29 -20.13
C ALA A 88 -6.39 -1.71 -20.56
N ASP A 89 -7.14 -2.32 -19.65
CA ASP A 89 -8.54 -2.70 -19.80
C ASP A 89 -9.39 -2.17 -18.64
N VAL A 90 -10.21 -1.15 -18.95
CA VAL A 90 -11.14 -0.52 -18.00
C VAL A 90 -12.37 -1.37 -17.70
N ALA A 91 -12.67 -2.40 -18.50
CA ALA A 91 -13.75 -3.34 -18.22
C ALA A 91 -13.37 -4.31 -17.10
N VAL A 92 -12.07 -4.60 -16.91
CA VAL A 92 -11.56 -5.42 -15.79
C VAL A 92 -11.44 -4.59 -14.52
N ALA A 93 -10.75 -3.45 -14.57
CA ALA A 93 -10.59 -2.54 -13.44
C ALA A 93 -10.43 -1.10 -13.90
N GLU A 94 -10.97 -0.14 -13.17
CA GLU A 94 -10.93 1.29 -13.49
C GLU A 94 -10.36 2.09 -12.34
N PHE A 95 -9.49 3.05 -12.64
CA PHE A 95 -8.95 3.94 -11.64
C PHE A 95 -10.01 4.93 -11.15
N SER A 96 -10.14 5.07 -9.83
CA SER A 96 -10.91 6.10 -9.16
C SER A 96 -9.96 7.06 -8.46
N ALA A 97 -10.01 8.33 -8.86
CA ALA A 97 -9.31 9.39 -8.13
C ALA A 97 -9.88 9.53 -6.72
N GLY A 98 -9.01 9.84 -5.76
CA GLY A 98 -9.40 10.21 -4.41
C GLY A 98 -9.75 11.70 -4.30
N GLY A 99 -9.87 12.16 -3.06
CA GLY A 99 -10.08 13.56 -2.73
C GLY A 99 -11.35 13.82 -1.91
N PRO A 100 -11.60 15.10 -1.58
CA PRO A 100 -12.79 15.49 -0.83
C PRO A 100 -14.05 15.32 -1.67
N SER A 101 -15.08 14.71 -1.09
CA SER A 101 -16.41 14.57 -1.69
C SER A 101 -17.46 14.41 -0.59
N GLU A 102 -18.58 15.14 -0.68
CA GLU A 102 -19.73 15.05 0.24
C GLU A 102 -19.37 15.12 1.74
N GLY A 103 -18.37 15.93 2.10
CA GLY A 103 -17.92 16.08 3.50
C GLY A 103 -17.00 14.97 4.03
N ALA A 104 -16.57 14.05 3.17
CA ALA A 104 -15.56 13.02 3.45
C ALA A 104 -14.34 13.19 2.53
N VAL A 105 -13.24 12.50 2.85
CA VAL A 105 -12.06 12.39 1.98
C VAL A 105 -11.91 10.93 1.57
N PHE A 106 -11.91 10.68 0.26
CA PHE A 106 -11.75 9.35 -0.31
C PHE A 106 -10.31 9.13 -0.75
N ARG A 107 -9.80 7.92 -0.58
CA ARG A 107 -8.47 7.55 -1.05
C ARG A 107 -8.55 7.09 -2.51
N PRO A 108 -7.52 7.35 -3.33
CA PRO A 108 -7.47 6.86 -4.69
C PRO A 108 -7.34 5.34 -4.73
N GLY A 109 -7.71 4.74 -5.85
CA GLY A 109 -7.69 3.28 -5.98
C GLY A 109 -8.17 2.79 -7.34
N PHE A 110 -8.36 1.47 -7.44
CA PHE A 110 -8.90 0.79 -8.61
C PHE A 110 -10.17 0.05 -8.22
N ILE A 111 -11.27 0.41 -8.87
CA ILE A 111 -12.56 -0.26 -8.75
C ILE A 111 -12.53 -1.45 -9.71
N VAL A 112 -12.70 -2.64 -9.16
CA VAL A 112 -12.74 -3.87 -9.95
C VAL A 112 -14.14 -4.12 -10.49
N ARG A 113 -14.24 -4.52 -11.75
CA ARG A 113 -15.50 -4.64 -12.50
C ARG A 113 -15.76 -6.07 -12.97
N GLU A 114 -14.78 -6.71 -13.61
CA GLU A 114 -14.92 -8.06 -14.16
C GLU A 114 -13.70 -8.94 -13.85
N VAL A 115 -13.93 -10.27 -13.81
CA VAL A 115 -12.83 -11.26 -13.71
C VAL A 115 -11.97 -11.20 -14.96
N GLY A 116 -10.67 -11.18 -14.74
CA GLY A 116 -9.68 -11.02 -15.79
C GLY A 116 -8.38 -10.45 -15.22
N THR A 117 -7.44 -10.16 -16.11
CA THR A 117 -6.16 -9.57 -15.75
C THR A 117 -5.92 -8.34 -16.60
N THR A 118 -5.47 -7.24 -15.99
CA THR A 118 -5.21 -5.98 -16.67
C THR A 118 -3.92 -5.35 -16.15
N ALA A 119 -3.11 -4.79 -17.04
CA ALA A 119 -1.97 -3.98 -16.64
C ALA A 119 -2.46 -2.63 -16.10
N ALA A 120 -1.82 -2.12 -15.06
CA ALA A 120 -2.18 -0.88 -14.40
C ALA A 120 -0.95 -0.02 -14.14
N THR A 121 -1.16 1.29 -14.11
CA THR A 121 -0.16 2.24 -13.66
C THR A 121 -0.76 3.20 -12.66
N VAL A 122 0.07 3.68 -11.74
CA VAL A 122 -0.26 4.78 -10.83
C VAL A 122 0.87 5.81 -10.88
N THR A 123 0.51 7.08 -10.94
CA THR A 123 1.44 8.21 -10.97
C THR A 123 1.19 9.11 -9.77
N GLY A 124 2.25 9.37 -9.01
CA GLY A 124 2.26 10.26 -7.85
C GLY A 124 2.34 11.74 -8.22
N PRO A 125 2.16 12.65 -7.23
CA PRO A 125 2.22 14.09 -7.44
C PRO A 125 3.60 14.60 -7.88
N ASP A 126 4.65 13.85 -7.61
CA ASP A 126 6.03 14.10 -8.05
C ASP A 126 6.30 13.64 -9.49
N GLY A 127 5.32 13.00 -10.13
CA GLY A 127 5.44 12.42 -11.47
C GLY A 127 6.07 11.04 -11.51
N ALA A 128 6.46 10.46 -10.36
CA ALA A 128 6.92 9.08 -10.29
C ALA A 128 5.77 8.15 -10.69
N THR A 129 6.06 7.18 -11.55
CA THR A 129 5.06 6.23 -12.05
C THR A 129 5.47 4.80 -11.70
N VAL A 130 4.51 4.06 -11.17
CA VAL A 130 4.63 2.65 -10.80
C VAL A 130 3.74 1.82 -11.72
N SER A 131 4.24 0.69 -12.19
CA SER A 131 3.56 -0.24 -13.09
C SER A 131 3.36 -1.60 -12.44
N PHE A 132 2.17 -2.17 -12.57
CA PHE A 132 1.80 -3.43 -11.94
C PHE A 132 0.67 -4.13 -12.70
N THR A 133 0.32 -5.33 -12.28
CA THR A 133 -0.79 -6.10 -12.85
C THR A 133 -1.91 -6.26 -11.81
N ILE A 134 -3.15 -6.14 -12.25
CA ILE A 134 -4.34 -6.44 -11.45
C ILE A 134 -4.95 -7.71 -12.00
N THR A 135 -5.00 -8.75 -11.16
CA THR A 135 -5.72 -9.99 -11.46
C THR A 135 -6.97 -10.08 -10.60
N VAL A 136 -8.12 -10.19 -11.26
CA VAL A 136 -9.43 -10.25 -10.62
C VAL A 136 -9.94 -11.67 -10.57
N SER A 137 -10.26 -12.17 -9.38
CA SER A 137 -10.90 -13.47 -9.15
C SER A 137 -12.34 -13.32 -8.62
N GLU A 138 -13.14 -14.38 -8.70
CA GLU A 138 -14.50 -14.38 -8.12
C GLU A 138 -14.49 -14.42 -6.58
N TYR A 139 -13.47 -15.04 -5.97
CA TYR A 139 -13.28 -15.23 -4.54
C TYR A 139 -11.81 -15.56 -4.24
#